data_AF-A0A6M3IX54-F1
#
_entry.id   AF-A0A6M3IX54-F1
#
_cell.length_a   1.000
_cell.length_b   1.000
_cell.length_c   1.000
_cell.angle_alpha   90.00
_cell.angle_beta   90.00
_cell.angle_gamma   90.00
#
_symmetry.space_group_name_H-M   'P 1'
#
loop_
_entity.id
_entity.type
_entity.pdbx_description
1 polymer ?
#
loop_
_entity_poly.entity_id
_entity_poly.type
_entity_poly.pdbx_seq_one_letter_code
_entity_poly.pdbx_strand_id
1 'polypeptide(L)'
;TAYTVGQFVKPITENRHSYKCTSAGTTDSTEPTWGTTLAGTTTDGTITWTCSPTNYILYGGGLGDSYNKLPKTRIAINPEGEYGSFANGVGIGIEIAGSWGYGDGISATPYVVDTTLTADISSTTATTCTVTAITNLSAGNTILIDTEQMYIYSIATLTLTVERGVNGTTAATHQNGASLYIYQYPANIRQACLDLSVALYVNRARQGLQSEKIGDYSYVIRGAIRGGEMVETGMIKSMLDDTIRSYRGLRF
;
A
#
# COMPACT_ATOMS: atom_id res chain seq x y z
N THR A 1 12.75 24.81 -1.81
CA THR A 1 12.48 23.39 -1.48
C THR A 1 11.06 23.03 -1.86
N ALA A 2 10.80 21.84 -2.40
CA ALA A 2 9.44 21.44 -2.80
C ALA A 2 8.65 20.85 -1.62
N TYR A 3 7.36 21.21 -1.51
CA TYR A 3 6.44 20.68 -0.51
C TYR A 3 5.12 20.26 -1.14
N THR A 4 4.51 19.22 -0.56
CA THR A 4 3.19 18.72 -0.93
C THR A 4 2.13 19.18 0.06
N VAL A 5 0.86 19.19 -0.38
CA VAL A 5 -0.28 19.56 0.48
C VAL A 5 -0.30 18.69 1.73
N GLY A 6 -0.52 19.30 2.89
CA GLY A 6 -0.57 18.63 4.18
C GLY A 6 0.73 18.62 4.98
N GLN A 7 1.86 18.95 4.35
CA GLN A 7 3.13 19.08 5.06
C GLN A 7 3.16 20.35 5.93
N PHE A 8 3.77 20.24 7.10
CA PHE A 8 3.92 21.34 8.05
C PHE A 8 5.37 21.83 8.12
N VAL A 9 5.52 23.13 8.35
CA VAL A 9 6.80 23.78 8.62
C VAL A 9 6.71 24.67 9.86
N LYS A 10 7.87 24.97 10.43
CA LYS A 10 8.05 26.01 11.44
C LYS A 10 8.98 27.08 10.88
N PRO A 11 8.77 28.37 11.22
CA PRO A 11 9.68 29.42 10.81
C PRO A 11 11.11 29.24 11.37
N ILE A 12 12.11 29.80 10.68
CA ILE A 12 13.50 29.84 11.17
C ILE A 12 13.58 30.71 12.42
N THR A 13 13.01 31.91 12.35
CA THR A 13 12.78 32.74 13.53
C THR A 13 11.43 32.34 14.13
N GLU A 14 11.46 31.54 15.19
CA GLU A 14 10.25 30.99 15.77
C GLU A 14 9.26 32.09 16.19
N ASN A 15 8.09 32.10 15.57
CA ASN A 15 6.97 32.95 15.92
C ASN A 15 5.89 32.18 16.71
N ARG A 16 6.22 30.97 17.18
CA ARG A 16 5.36 30.05 17.95
C ARG A 16 4.20 29.44 17.15
N HIS A 17 4.03 29.77 15.88
CA HIS A 17 3.04 29.16 14.99
C HIS A 17 3.64 28.04 14.13
N SER A 18 2.77 27.16 13.65
CA SER A 18 3.07 26.16 12.63
C SER A 18 2.25 26.42 11.38
N TYR A 19 2.80 26.07 10.23
CA TYR A 19 2.22 26.39 8.93
C TYR A 19 2.03 25.14 8.11
N LYS A 20 0.81 24.91 7.62
CA LYS A 20 0.44 23.78 6.78
C LYS A 20 0.46 24.20 5.32
N CYS A 21 1.11 23.41 4.47
CA CYS A 21 1.04 23.56 3.02
C CYS A 21 -0.39 23.25 2.55
N THR A 22 -1.05 24.24 1.96
CA THR A 22 -2.41 24.13 1.40
C THR A 22 -2.42 24.15 -0.12
N SER A 23 -1.38 24.69 -0.75
CA SER A 23 -1.12 24.55 -2.18
C SER A 23 0.33 24.08 -2.38
N ALA A 24 0.50 22.92 -3.02
CA ALA A 24 1.81 22.34 -3.28
C ALA A 24 2.63 23.20 -4.26
N GLY A 25 3.95 23.15 -4.16
CA GLY A 25 4.84 23.94 -5.01
C GLY A 25 6.29 23.90 -4.50
N THR A 26 7.04 24.95 -4.83
CA THR A 26 8.42 25.16 -4.35
C THR A 26 8.53 26.50 -3.62
N THR A 27 9.16 26.49 -2.44
CA THR A 27 9.44 27.71 -1.66
C THR A 27 10.42 28.61 -2.40
N ASP A 28 10.39 29.90 -2.09
CA ASP A 28 11.42 30.83 -2.56
C ASP A 28 12.78 30.51 -1.91
N SER A 29 13.80 31.24 -2.37
CA SER A 29 15.17 31.26 -1.87
C SER A 29 15.30 31.89 -0.49
N THR A 30 14.37 32.78 -0.13
CA THR A 30 14.29 33.44 1.18
C THR A 30 12.98 33.08 1.86
N GLU A 31 13.02 32.94 3.19
CA GLU A 31 11.83 32.67 3.99
C GLU A 31 10.81 33.83 3.90
N PRO A 32 9.50 33.55 3.76
CA PRO A 32 8.47 34.57 3.70
C PRO A 32 8.29 35.27 5.05
N THR A 33 7.65 36.44 5.03
CA THR A 33 7.11 37.02 6.27
C THR A 33 5.86 36.25 6.67
N TRP A 34 5.98 35.47 7.73
CA TRP A 34 4.91 34.60 8.21
C TRP A 34 3.76 35.38 8.87
N GLY A 35 2.55 35.25 8.33
CA GLY A 35 1.35 35.77 8.98
C GLY A 35 1.00 34.98 10.24
N THR A 36 0.58 35.64 11.32
CA THR A 36 0.19 34.99 12.60
C THR A 36 -1.31 34.79 12.76
N THR A 37 -2.13 35.39 11.88
CA THR A 37 -3.58 35.17 11.86
C THR A 37 -3.88 33.69 11.59
N LEU A 38 -4.57 33.02 12.52
CA LEU A 38 -4.98 31.63 12.38
C LEU A 38 -5.86 31.44 11.15
N ALA A 39 -5.67 30.33 10.43
CA ALA A 39 -6.26 30.08 9.12
C ALA A 39 -5.91 31.11 8.02
N GLY A 40 -5.10 32.12 8.34
CA GLY A 40 -4.56 33.07 7.38
C GLY A 40 -3.50 32.41 6.48
N THR A 41 -3.39 32.91 5.25
CA THR A 41 -2.49 32.36 4.24
C THR A 41 -1.22 33.19 4.07
N THR A 42 -0.11 32.55 3.74
CA THR A 42 1.16 33.18 3.36
C THR A 42 1.68 32.52 2.09
N THR A 43 1.96 33.31 1.06
CA THR A 43 2.55 32.83 -0.19
C THR A 43 4.07 32.85 -0.10
N ASP A 44 4.69 31.78 -0.58
CA ASP A 44 6.15 31.56 -0.54
C ASP A 44 6.56 30.87 -1.84
N GLY A 45 7.13 31.65 -2.77
CA GLY A 45 7.37 31.19 -4.14
C GLY A 45 6.05 30.76 -4.81
N THR A 46 5.95 29.48 -5.18
CA THR A 46 4.73 28.89 -5.76
C THR A 46 3.86 28.13 -4.75
N ILE A 47 4.27 28.07 -3.47
CA ILE A 47 3.52 27.44 -2.39
C ILE A 47 2.58 28.45 -1.73
N THR A 48 1.47 27.94 -1.22
CA THR A 48 0.66 28.67 -0.23
C THR A 48 0.63 27.89 1.08
N TRP A 49 1.05 28.57 2.14
CA TRP A 49 1.01 28.11 3.52
C TRP A 49 -0.23 28.67 4.23
N THR A 50 -0.80 27.91 5.14
CA THR A 50 -1.87 28.35 6.04
C THR A 50 -1.41 28.23 7.49
N CYS A 51 -1.53 29.30 8.27
CA CYS A 51 -1.25 29.29 9.70
C CYS A 51 -2.21 28.32 10.40
N SER A 52 -1.68 27.33 11.12
CA SER A 52 -2.48 26.21 11.63
C SER A 52 -3.48 26.65 12.70
N PRO A 53 -4.80 26.51 12.48
CA PRO A 53 -5.81 26.84 13.48
C PRO A 53 -6.01 25.73 14.52
N THR A 54 -5.45 24.53 14.29
CA THR A 54 -5.71 23.34 15.12
C THR A 54 -5.22 23.50 16.55
N ASN A 55 -5.94 22.93 17.51
CA ASN A 55 -5.55 22.95 18.93
C ASN A 55 -4.43 21.97 19.29
N TYR A 56 -4.04 21.10 18.35
CA TYR A 56 -2.99 20.12 18.54
C TYR A 56 -2.09 20.04 17.31
N ILE A 57 -0.90 19.51 17.54
CA ILE A 57 0.11 19.20 16.52
C ILE A 57 0.47 17.72 16.65
N LEU A 58 0.54 17.03 15.50
CA LEU A 58 0.94 15.63 15.42
C LEU A 58 2.39 15.52 14.98
N TYR A 59 3.16 14.70 15.70
CA TYR A 59 4.56 14.45 15.40
C TYR A 59 4.76 13.00 14.98
N GLY A 60 5.59 12.82 13.96
CA GLY A 60 6.09 11.52 13.54
C GLY A 60 7.10 10.93 14.51
N GLY A 61 7.29 9.61 14.46
CA GLY A 61 8.33 8.91 15.23
C GLY A 61 9.76 9.36 14.89
N GLY A 62 10.65 9.27 15.88
CA GLY A 62 12.07 9.60 15.77
C GLY A 62 12.55 10.55 16.88
N LEU A 63 13.87 10.75 16.96
CA LEU A 63 14.46 11.78 17.81
C LEU A 63 14.29 13.14 17.12
N GLY A 64 13.30 13.92 17.54
CA GLY A 64 13.05 15.29 17.08
C GLY A 64 11.63 15.55 16.58
N ASP A 65 11.26 16.83 16.57
CA ASP A 65 9.93 17.34 16.21
C ASP A 65 9.62 17.22 14.72
N SER A 66 9.49 15.99 14.23
CA SER A 66 9.28 15.69 12.82
C SER A 66 7.81 15.75 12.44
N TYR A 67 7.31 16.93 12.08
CA TYR A 67 5.90 17.10 11.69
C TYR A 67 5.49 16.23 10.50
N ASN A 68 6.39 16.01 9.54
CA ASN A 68 6.08 15.36 8.26
C ASN A 68 6.45 13.88 8.20
N LYS A 69 6.90 13.30 9.31
CA LYS A 69 7.20 11.87 9.39
C LYS A 69 5.98 11.08 9.82
N LEU A 70 5.96 9.83 9.41
CA LEU A 70 5.03 8.81 9.87
C LEU A 70 5.84 7.64 10.44
N PRO A 71 5.27 6.81 11.33
CA PRO A 71 3.94 6.91 11.92
C PRO A 71 3.80 8.11 12.87
N LYS A 72 2.58 8.61 13.11
CA LYS A 72 2.35 9.65 14.13
C LYS A 72 2.32 9.00 15.51
N THR A 73 3.25 9.36 16.38
CA THR A 73 3.42 8.70 17.69
C THR A 73 3.28 9.64 18.87
N ARG A 74 3.24 10.97 18.63
CA ARG A 74 3.13 11.97 19.68
C ARG A 74 2.17 13.09 19.27
N ILE A 75 1.31 13.46 20.20
CA ILE A 75 0.43 14.63 20.11
C ILE A 75 0.95 15.66 21.11
N ALA A 76 1.01 16.92 20.69
CA ALA A 76 1.21 18.03 21.61
C ALA A 76 0.10 19.05 21.41
N ILE A 77 -0.17 19.82 22.46
CA ILE A 77 -1.09 20.96 22.39
C ILE A 77 -0.41 22.04 21.54
N ASN A 78 -1.18 22.67 20.65
CA ASN A 78 -0.77 23.89 19.96
C ASN A 78 -1.09 25.09 20.86
N PRO A 79 -0.10 25.71 21.53
CA PRO A 79 -0.35 26.82 22.44
C PRO A 79 -0.85 28.09 21.72
N GLU A 80 -0.67 28.16 20.40
CA GLU A 80 -1.11 29.28 19.56
C GLU A 80 -2.28 28.88 18.64
N GLY A 81 -2.96 27.77 18.92
CA GLY A 81 -4.16 27.36 18.17
C GLY A 81 -5.40 28.17 18.54
N GLU A 82 -6.56 27.82 17.98
CA GLU A 82 -7.82 28.49 18.29
C GLU A 82 -8.49 27.90 19.54
N TYR A 83 -8.09 28.32 20.75
CA TYR A 83 -8.65 27.79 22.00
C TYR A 83 -9.61 28.78 22.69
N GLY A 84 -10.88 28.80 22.26
CA GLY A 84 -11.93 29.54 23.00
C GLY A 84 -12.35 28.83 24.30
N SER A 85 -12.32 27.50 24.30
CA SER A 85 -12.51 26.61 25.46
C SER A 85 -12.23 25.17 25.01
N PHE A 86 -11.59 24.37 25.86
CA PHE A 86 -11.32 22.97 25.55
C PHE A 86 -12.63 22.19 25.43
N ALA A 87 -12.87 21.61 24.24
CA ALA A 87 -14.02 20.73 23.96
C ALA A 87 -15.40 21.36 24.24
N ASN A 88 -15.58 22.64 23.93
CA ASN A 88 -16.86 23.34 24.13
C ASN A 88 -18.03 22.62 23.44
N GLY A 89 -19.05 22.23 24.20
CA GLY A 89 -20.22 21.50 23.70
C GLY A 89 -20.02 19.99 23.48
N VAL A 90 -18.85 19.43 23.78
CA VAL A 90 -18.59 17.98 23.67
C VAL A 90 -18.80 17.32 25.03
N GLY A 91 -19.89 16.56 25.15
CA GLY A 91 -20.27 15.93 26.43
C GLY A 91 -19.37 14.75 26.85
N ILE A 92 -18.76 14.04 25.88
CA ILE A 92 -17.86 12.90 26.11
C ILE A 92 -16.90 12.77 24.92
N GLY A 93 -15.60 12.62 25.20
CA GLY A 93 -14.57 12.28 24.20
C GLY A 93 -13.99 13.49 23.46
N ILE A 94 -12.81 13.29 22.85
CA ILE A 94 -12.16 14.24 21.95
C ILE A 94 -11.73 13.45 20.74
N GLU A 95 -12.10 13.91 19.54
CA GLU A 95 -11.59 13.33 18.30
C GLU A 95 -10.31 14.03 17.87
N ILE A 96 -9.32 13.24 17.45
CA ILE A 96 -8.15 13.75 16.75
C ILE A 96 -8.46 13.60 15.26
N ALA A 97 -8.78 14.71 14.59
CA ALA A 97 -8.92 14.73 13.14
C ALA A 97 -7.55 14.53 12.46
N GLY A 98 -7.32 13.36 11.88
CA GLY A 98 -6.11 13.05 11.11
C GLY A 98 -5.63 11.61 11.29
N SER A 99 -4.62 11.22 10.51
CA SER A 99 -4.01 9.89 10.62
C SER A 99 -3.13 9.81 11.87
N TRP A 100 -3.63 9.17 12.93
CA TRP A 100 -2.89 8.84 14.14
C TRP A 100 -2.37 7.39 14.10
N GLY A 101 -1.21 7.12 14.71
CA GLY A 101 -0.67 5.77 14.83
C GLY A 101 0.11 5.29 13.58
N TYR A 102 0.15 3.97 13.40
CA TYR A 102 0.96 3.34 12.37
C TYR A 102 0.40 3.58 10.96
N GLY A 103 1.20 4.20 10.11
CA GLY A 103 0.94 4.42 8.69
C GLY A 103 2.23 4.88 8.03
N ASP A 104 2.40 4.65 6.74
CA ASP A 104 3.57 5.09 5.96
C ASP A 104 3.21 6.23 4.98
N GLY A 105 1.95 6.68 5.00
CA GLY A 105 1.44 7.74 4.11
C GLY A 105 1.13 7.23 2.72
N ILE A 106 1.53 6.00 2.41
CA ILE A 106 1.27 5.28 1.17
C ILE A 106 0.00 4.44 1.33
N SER A 107 -0.27 3.88 2.53
CA SER A 107 -1.47 3.06 2.78
C SER A 107 -2.82 3.74 2.49
N ALA A 108 -2.89 5.07 2.44
CA ALA A 108 -4.11 5.80 2.05
C ALA A 108 -4.33 5.82 0.53
N THR A 109 -3.25 5.77 -0.25
CA THR A 109 -3.25 5.71 -1.71
C THR A 109 -2.12 4.76 -2.15
N PRO A 110 -2.26 3.44 -1.97
CA PRO A 110 -1.17 2.48 -2.17
C PRO A 110 -0.84 2.25 -3.65
N TYR A 111 -1.34 3.10 -4.55
CA TYR A 111 -1.24 2.95 -5.99
C TYR A 111 -0.21 3.93 -6.54
N VAL A 112 0.82 3.39 -7.18
CA VAL A 112 1.85 4.19 -7.85
C VAL A 112 1.71 4.01 -9.36
N VAL A 113 1.63 5.13 -10.09
CA VAL A 113 1.54 5.12 -11.55
C VAL A 113 2.79 4.48 -12.14
N ASP A 114 2.61 3.59 -13.12
CA ASP A 114 3.73 2.88 -13.73
C ASP A 114 3.75 3.00 -15.26
N THR A 115 2.63 2.67 -15.91
CA THR A 115 2.55 2.65 -17.39
C THR A 115 1.14 2.98 -17.88
N THR A 116 0.89 2.81 -19.17
CA THR A 116 -0.41 3.00 -19.80
C THR A 116 -0.78 1.80 -20.68
N LEU A 117 -2.08 1.62 -20.93
CA LEU A 117 -2.55 0.69 -21.95
C LEU A 117 -2.16 1.18 -23.35
N THR A 118 -1.81 0.24 -24.23
CA THR A 118 -1.52 0.50 -25.66
C THR A 118 -2.70 0.21 -26.59
N ALA A 119 -3.76 -0.40 -26.06
CA ALA A 119 -5.00 -0.68 -26.76
C ALA A 119 -6.18 -0.68 -25.78
N ASP A 120 -7.39 -0.47 -26.30
CA ASP A 120 -8.61 -0.58 -25.52
C ASP A 120 -8.79 -2.00 -24.98
N ILE A 121 -9.29 -2.10 -23.74
CA ILE A 121 -9.90 -3.31 -23.23
C ILE A 121 -11.40 -3.19 -23.53
N SER A 122 -11.83 -3.72 -24.68
CA SER A 122 -13.20 -3.52 -25.20
C SER A 122 -14.25 -4.49 -24.64
N SER A 123 -13.87 -5.45 -23.80
CA SER A 123 -14.78 -6.41 -23.19
C SER A 123 -14.50 -6.60 -21.69
N THR A 124 -15.56 -6.72 -20.90
CA THR A 124 -15.51 -7.05 -19.47
C THR A 124 -15.06 -8.50 -19.22
N THR A 125 -15.00 -9.35 -20.26
CA THR A 125 -14.51 -10.73 -20.17
C THR A 125 -13.10 -10.90 -20.72
N ALA A 126 -12.44 -9.83 -21.17
CA ALA A 126 -11.07 -9.90 -21.67
C ALA A 126 -10.12 -10.27 -20.53
N THR A 127 -9.28 -11.29 -20.75
CA THR A 127 -8.30 -11.81 -19.78
C THR A 127 -6.87 -11.35 -20.08
N THR A 128 -6.71 -10.48 -21.07
CA THR A 128 -5.40 -9.91 -21.43
C THR A 128 -5.52 -8.41 -21.68
N CYS A 129 -4.42 -7.71 -21.46
CA CYS A 129 -4.25 -6.32 -21.85
C CYS A 129 -2.81 -6.04 -22.28
N THR A 130 -2.63 -5.05 -23.15
CA THR A 130 -1.31 -4.66 -23.65
C THR A 130 -0.88 -3.32 -23.06
N VAL A 131 0.38 -3.22 -22.67
CA VAL A 131 0.94 -2.04 -21.97
C VAL A 131 2.12 -1.45 -22.72
N THR A 132 2.47 -0.21 -22.40
CA THR A 132 3.58 0.50 -23.05
C THR A 132 4.95 0.03 -22.53
N ALA A 133 5.02 -0.38 -21.26
CA ALA A 133 6.24 -0.88 -20.63
C ALA A 133 5.92 -1.93 -19.54
N ILE A 134 6.89 -2.77 -19.21
CA ILE A 134 6.78 -3.83 -18.19
C ILE A 134 7.88 -3.76 -17.13
N THR A 135 8.69 -2.70 -17.10
CA THR A 135 9.92 -2.64 -16.29
C THR A 135 9.70 -2.97 -14.82
N ASN A 136 8.57 -2.57 -14.24
CA ASN A 136 8.23 -2.84 -12.84
C ASN A 136 7.07 -3.82 -12.67
N LEU A 137 6.58 -4.43 -13.76
CA LEU A 137 5.46 -5.36 -13.74
C LEU A 137 5.96 -6.80 -13.68
N SER A 138 5.29 -7.60 -12.87
CA SER A 138 5.58 -9.02 -12.69
C SER A 138 4.31 -9.80 -12.40
N ALA A 139 4.35 -11.11 -12.67
CA ALA A 139 3.31 -12.02 -12.18
C ALA A 139 3.19 -11.89 -10.65
N GLY A 140 1.96 -11.88 -10.15
CA GLY A 140 1.67 -11.64 -8.74
C GLY A 140 1.34 -10.20 -8.37
N ASN A 141 1.56 -9.23 -9.26
CA ASN A 141 1.19 -7.83 -8.97
C ASN A 141 -0.32 -7.64 -9.09
N THR A 142 -0.87 -6.86 -8.17
CA THR A 142 -2.22 -6.27 -8.31
C THR A 142 -2.06 -4.89 -8.93
N ILE A 143 -2.80 -4.64 -10.00
CA ILE A 143 -2.80 -3.36 -10.72
C ILE A 143 -4.18 -2.72 -10.64
N LEU A 144 -4.23 -1.40 -10.80
CA LEU A 144 -5.46 -0.61 -10.87
C LEU A 144 -5.48 0.17 -12.18
N ILE A 145 -6.62 0.13 -12.88
CA ILE A 145 -6.94 1.01 -14.01
C ILE A 145 -8.32 1.59 -13.77
N ASP A 146 -8.45 2.91 -13.84
CA ASP A 146 -9.66 3.65 -13.45
C ASP A 146 -10.11 3.27 -12.03
N THR A 147 -11.17 2.47 -11.90
CA THR A 147 -11.69 1.95 -10.63
C THR A 147 -11.60 0.43 -10.51
N GLU A 148 -11.04 -0.26 -11.50
CA GLU A 148 -10.93 -1.72 -11.52
C GLU A 148 -9.55 -2.18 -11.06
N GLN A 149 -9.54 -3.17 -10.16
CA GLN A 149 -8.33 -3.90 -9.82
C GLN A 149 -8.24 -5.20 -10.62
N MET A 150 -7.04 -5.49 -11.12
CA MET A 150 -6.72 -6.73 -11.84
C MET A 150 -5.48 -7.40 -11.24
N TYR A 151 -5.43 -8.73 -11.24
CA TYR A 151 -4.27 -9.50 -10.77
C TYR A 151 -3.51 -10.08 -11.95
N ILE A 152 -2.19 -9.87 -12.03
CA ILE A 152 -1.36 -10.38 -13.12
C ILE A 152 -0.97 -11.84 -12.85
N TYR A 153 -1.41 -12.75 -13.72
CA TYR A 153 -0.99 -14.16 -13.70
C TYR A 153 0.35 -14.39 -14.41
N SER A 154 0.54 -13.74 -15.56
CA SER A 154 1.76 -13.90 -16.36
C SER A 154 1.96 -12.71 -17.28
N ILE A 155 3.20 -12.56 -17.76
CA ILE A 155 3.58 -11.51 -18.70
C ILE A 155 4.30 -12.18 -19.87
N ALA A 156 3.85 -11.87 -21.08
CA ALA A 156 4.48 -12.28 -22.32
C ALA A 156 4.75 -11.04 -23.17
N THR A 157 6.03 -10.67 -23.32
CA THR A 157 6.43 -9.39 -23.93
C THR A 157 5.69 -8.22 -23.24
N LEU A 158 4.92 -7.41 -23.97
CA LEU A 158 4.12 -6.31 -23.43
C LEU A 158 2.65 -6.67 -23.17
N THR A 159 2.31 -7.97 -23.18
CA THR A 159 0.95 -8.46 -22.91
C THR A 159 0.88 -9.06 -21.52
N LEU A 160 -0.03 -8.55 -20.71
CA LEU A 160 -0.36 -9.08 -19.39
C LEU A 160 -1.51 -10.07 -19.54
N THR A 161 -1.40 -11.23 -18.88
CA THR A 161 -2.55 -12.12 -18.63
C THR A 161 -3.04 -11.85 -17.23
N VAL A 162 -4.33 -11.51 -17.09
CA VAL A 162 -4.89 -10.97 -15.84
C VAL A 162 -6.18 -11.67 -15.41
N GLU A 163 -6.38 -11.73 -14.10
CA GLU A 163 -7.69 -11.88 -13.49
C GLU A 163 -8.34 -10.49 -13.36
N ARG A 164 -9.60 -10.37 -13.77
CA ARG A 164 -10.35 -9.12 -13.77
C ARG A 164 -11.22 -8.99 -12.53
N GLY A 165 -11.53 -7.76 -12.11
CA GLY A 165 -12.47 -7.50 -11.02
C GLY A 165 -12.08 -8.11 -9.67
N VAL A 166 -10.79 -8.09 -9.33
CA VAL A 166 -10.32 -8.65 -8.04
C VAL A 166 -10.62 -7.70 -6.88
N ASN A 167 -10.48 -8.19 -5.64
CA ASN A 167 -10.64 -7.40 -4.41
C ASN A 167 -11.98 -6.65 -4.30
N GLY A 168 -13.06 -7.22 -4.85
CA GLY A 168 -14.40 -6.65 -4.81
C GLY A 168 -14.67 -5.57 -5.87
N THR A 169 -13.75 -5.33 -6.80
CA THR A 169 -13.99 -4.47 -7.96
C THR A 169 -14.76 -5.21 -9.06
N THR A 170 -15.31 -4.48 -10.03
CA THR A 170 -16.07 -5.07 -11.16
C THR A 170 -15.30 -4.89 -12.44
N ALA A 171 -15.27 -5.92 -13.29
CA ALA A 171 -14.63 -5.86 -14.60
C ALA A 171 -15.30 -4.81 -15.51
N ALA A 172 -14.51 -3.88 -16.04
CA ALA A 172 -14.95 -2.76 -16.86
C ALA A 172 -14.24 -2.73 -18.23
N THR A 173 -14.70 -1.89 -19.14
CA THR A 173 -13.92 -1.56 -20.35
C THR A 173 -12.99 -0.39 -20.05
N HIS A 174 -11.80 -0.40 -20.65
CA HIS A 174 -10.80 0.67 -20.46
C HIS A 174 -10.31 1.17 -21.82
N GLN A 175 -10.00 2.46 -21.90
CA GLN A 175 -9.52 3.09 -23.13
C GLN A 175 -8.00 2.98 -23.28
N ASN A 176 -7.54 3.00 -24.52
CA ASN A 176 -6.14 3.19 -24.87
C ASN A 176 -5.58 4.45 -24.19
N GLY A 177 -4.38 4.35 -23.65
CA GLY A 177 -3.75 5.43 -22.89
C GLY A 177 -4.20 5.54 -21.43
N ALA A 178 -5.17 4.74 -20.96
CA ALA A 178 -5.53 4.71 -19.55
C ALA A 178 -4.32 4.37 -18.67
N SER A 179 -4.14 5.12 -17.58
CA SER A 179 -3.03 4.93 -16.66
C SER A 179 -3.20 3.66 -15.84
N LEU A 180 -2.11 2.89 -15.75
CA LEU A 180 -2.00 1.70 -14.95
C LEU A 180 -1.18 2.02 -13.71
N TYR A 181 -1.73 1.68 -12.56
CA TYR A 181 -1.09 1.84 -11.26
C TYR A 181 -0.77 0.47 -10.66
N ILE A 182 0.37 0.35 -9.99
CA ILE A 182 0.76 -0.84 -9.23
C ILE A 182 0.36 -0.65 -7.76
N TYR A 183 -0.27 -1.67 -7.18
CA TYR A 183 -0.53 -1.71 -5.74
C TYR A 183 0.77 -2.01 -4.97
N GLN A 184 1.20 -1.08 -4.14
CA GLN A 184 2.33 -1.22 -3.24
C GLN A 184 1.88 -1.70 -1.87
N TYR A 185 2.30 -2.90 -1.51
CA TYR A 185 2.11 -3.41 -0.16
C TYR A 185 2.93 -2.60 0.85
N PRO A 186 2.40 -2.34 2.05
CA PRO A 186 3.14 -1.66 3.12
C PRO A 186 4.51 -2.31 3.37
N ALA A 187 5.52 -1.48 3.59
CA ALA A 187 6.92 -1.94 3.64
C ALA A 187 7.18 -2.98 4.74
N ASN A 188 6.48 -2.87 5.88
CA ASN A 188 6.55 -3.83 6.98
C ASN A 188 5.98 -5.20 6.60
N ILE A 189 4.89 -5.26 5.85
CA ILE A 189 4.31 -6.52 5.36
C ILE A 189 5.26 -7.16 4.37
N ARG A 190 5.80 -6.39 3.43
CA ARG A 190 6.81 -6.87 2.49
C ARG A 190 8.04 -7.43 3.21
N GLN A 191 8.54 -6.73 4.23
CA GLN A 191 9.69 -7.19 5.01
C GLN A 191 9.37 -8.46 5.80
N ALA A 192 8.21 -8.52 6.46
CA ALA A 192 7.77 -9.69 7.21
C ALA A 192 7.62 -10.92 6.30
N CYS A 193 7.09 -10.75 5.08
CA CYS A 193 7.00 -11.82 4.09
C CYS A 193 8.40 -12.31 3.67
N LEU A 194 9.34 -11.39 3.41
CA LEU A 194 10.72 -11.75 3.08
C LEU A 194 11.41 -12.50 4.22
N ASP A 195 11.30 -11.98 5.45
CA ASP A 195 11.91 -12.59 6.64
C ASP A 195 11.32 -13.99 6.89
N LEU A 196 10.00 -14.16 6.72
CA LEU A 196 9.34 -15.46 6.83
C LEU A 196 9.82 -16.43 5.74
N SER A 197 9.90 -15.98 4.48
CA SER A 197 10.41 -16.81 3.38
C SER A 197 11.86 -17.24 3.62
N VAL A 198 12.71 -16.32 4.08
CA VAL A 198 14.11 -16.62 4.43
C VAL A 198 14.18 -17.58 5.61
N ALA A 199 13.40 -17.36 6.66
CA ALA A 199 13.35 -18.25 7.82
C ALA A 199 12.93 -19.67 7.43
N LEU A 200 11.88 -19.82 6.62
CA LEU A 200 11.44 -21.12 6.10
C LEU A 200 12.52 -21.78 5.25
N TYR A 201 13.18 -21.02 4.37
CA TYR A 201 14.26 -21.55 3.52
C TYR A 201 15.47 -22.03 4.32
N VAL A 202 15.93 -21.24 5.29
CA VAL A 202 17.06 -21.61 6.16
C VAL A 202 16.68 -22.80 7.06
N ASN A 203 15.45 -22.82 7.56
CA ASN A 203 14.96 -23.93 8.38
C ASN A 203 14.75 -25.21 7.55
N ARG A 204 14.47 -25.14 6.25
CA ARG A 204 14.46 -26.32 5.35
C ARG A 204 15.79 -27.06 5.38
N ALA A 205 16.91 -26.34 5.35
CA ALA A 205 18.25 -26.94 5.43
C ALA A 205 18.57 -27.47 6.84
N ARG A 206 18.09 -26.80 7.90
CA ARG A 206 18.31 -27.22 9.30
C ARG A 206 17.44 -28.40 9.74
N GLN A 207 16.27 -28.60 9.12
CA GLN A 207 15.37 -29.72 9.38
C GLN A 207 15.80 -31.05 8.72
N GLY A 208 17.04 -31.12 8.19
CA GLY A 208 17.63 -32.38 7.73
C GLY A 208 17.20 -32.82 6.33
N LEU A 209 16.71 -31.89 5.49
CA LEU A 209 16.32 -32.19 4.12
C LEU A 209 17.59 -32.31 3.24
N GLN A 210 18.13 -33.53 3.14
CA GLN A 210 19.44 -33.82 2.51
C GLN A 210 19.36 -34.24 1.04
N SER A 211 18.20 -34.63 0.52
CA SER A 211 17.96 -34.80 -0.92
C SER A 211 16.46 -34.80 -1.25
N GLU A 212 16.09 -34.20 -2.37
CA GLU A 212 14.83 -34.48 -3.06
C GLU A 212 15.18 -35.15 -4.40
N LYS A 213 14.47 -36.22 -4.77
CA LYS A 213 14.70 -36.83 -6.08
C LYS A 213 14.05 -35.96 -7.15
N ILE A 214 14.79 -35.70 -8.24
CA ILE A 214 14.20 -35.17 -9.47
C ILE A 214 13.07 -36.12 -9.90
N GLY A 215 11.83 -35.63 -9.91
CA GLY A 215 10.64 -36.39 -10.29
C GLY A 215 9.60 -36.63 -9.18
N ASP A 216 9.86 -36.25 -7.92
CA ASP A 216 8.89 -36.48 -6.82
C ASP A 216 7.66 -35.54 -6.86
N TYR A 217 7.74 -34.42 -7.58
CA TYR A 217 6.58 -33.55 -7.82
C TYR A 217 5.87 -33.95 -9.11
N SER A 218 4.77 -34.68 -9.00
CA SER A 218 3.80 -34.84 -10.10
C SER A 218 2.48 -34.19 -9.72
N TYR A 219 2.03 -33.24 -10.55
CA TYR A 219 0.67 -32.71 -10.46
C TYR A 219 -0.19 -33.50 -11.44
N VAL A 220 -1.07 -34.34 -10.92
CA VAL A 220 -2.10 -34.97 -11.73
C VAL A 220 -3.24 -33.97 -11.86
N ILE A 221 -3.37 -33.34 -13.04
CA ILE A 221 -4.60 -32.64 -13.38
C ILE A 221 -5.68 -33.70 -13.53
N ARG A 222 -6.57 -33.83 -12.54
CA ARG A 222 -7.78 -34.65 -12.67
C ARG A 222 -8.59 -34.10 -13.86
N GLY A 223 -8.56 -34.79 -15.00
CA GLY A 223 -9.46 -34.47 -16.11
C GLY A 223 -9.01 -34.78 -17.54
N ALA A 224 -7.77 -35.20 -17.80
CA ALA A 224 -7.37 -35.58 -19.16
C ALA A 224 -7.59 -37.09 -19.42
N ILE A 225 -8.80 -37.45 -19.86
CA ILE A 225 -9.11 -38.80 -20.31
C ILE A 225 -8.44 -39.05 -21.67
N ARG A 226 -7.61 -40.10 -21.78
CA ARG A 226 -7.45 -40.86 -23.02
C ARG A 226 -7.64 -42.34 -22.73
N GLY A 227 -8.81 -42.84 -23.11
CA GLY A 227 -9.06 -44.23 -23.51
C GLY A 227 -8.89 -45.33 -22.45
N GLY A 228 -10.02 -45.90 -22.03
CA GLY A 228 -10.11 -47.29 -21.58
C GLY A 228 -10.12 -47.51 -20.07
N GLU A 229 -11.31 -47.88 -19.57
CA GLU A 229 -11.66 -48.58 -18.31
C GLU A 229 -11.06 -48.12 -16.97
N MET A 230 -11.96 -47.63 -16.10
CA MET A 230 -11.70 -47.42 -14.68
C MET A 230 -11.66 -48.76 -13.94
N VAL A 231 -10.46 -49.25 -13.59
CA VAL A 231 -10.34 -50.30 -12.56
C VAL A 231 -10.28 -49.60 -11.20
N GLU A 232 -11.30 -49.84 -10.40
CA GLU A 232 -11.40 -49.33 -9.04
C GLU A 232 -10.38 -50.04 -8.13
N THR A 233 -9.18 -49.47 -7.95
CA THR A 233 -8.21 -50.03 -7.00
C THR A 233 -7.46 -48.95 -6.21
N GLY A 234 -7.73 -48.90 -4.90
CA GLY A 234 -6.66 -48.78 -3.90
C GLY A 234 -6.52 -47.46 -3.13
N MET A 235 -6.66 -46.29 -3.76
CA MET A 235 -6.24 -45.03 -3.10
C MET A 235 -7.32 -44.30 -2.30
N ILE A 236 -8.61 -44.60 -2.47
CA ILE A 236 -9.68 -43.85 -1.79
C ILE A 236 -9.83 -44.27 -0.31
N LYS A 237 -9.33 -45.45 0.10
CA LYS A 237 -9.38 -45.88 1.51
C LYS A 237 -8.23 -45.39 2.38
N SER A 238 -7.09 -44.94 1.83
CA SER A 238 -5.95 -44.48 2.65
C SER A 238 -6.03 -43.01 3.05
N MET A 239 -6.87 -42.20 2.38
CA MET A 239 -7.07 -40.79 2.75
C MET A 239 -8.12 -40.58 3.85
N LEU A 240 -8.74 -41.66 4.33
CA LEU A 240 -9.67 -41.65 5.46
C LEU A 240 -9.10 -42.35 6.70
N ASP A 241 -7.82 -42.75 6.67
CA ASP A 241 -7.14 -43.24 7.87
C ASP A 241 -6.53 -42.05 8.63
N ASP A 242 -7.10 -41.74 9.79
CA ASP A 242 -6.74 -40.64 10.70
C ASP A 242 -5.37 -40.82 11.39
N THR A 243 -4.43 -41.49 10.72
CA THR A 243 -3.09 -41.77 11.24
C THR A 243 -2.04 -40.69 10.91
N ILE A 244 -2.40 -39.60 10.20
CA ILE A 244 -1.55 -38.40 10.11
C ILE A 244 -1.69 -37.56 11.39
N ARG A 245 -1.26 -38.14 12.51
CA ARG A 245 -0.91 -37.40 13.74
C ARG A 245 0.51 -36.86 13.58
N SER A 246 0.65 -35.56 13.25
CA SER A 246 1.60 -34.64 13.90
C SER A 246 1.85 -33.34 13.12
N TYR A 247 0.81 -32.53 12.93
CA TYR A 247 1.00 -31.07 12.83
C TYR A 247 0.26 -30.37 13.98
N ARG A 248 0.63 -30.73 15.21
CA ARG A 248 0.31 -29.96 16.42
C ARG A 248 1.61 -29.50 17.05
N GLY A 249 2.10 -28.33 16.63
CA GLY A 249 3.33 -27.79 17.19
C GLY A 249 3.91 -26.55 16.51
N LEU A 250 3.07 -25.67 15.94
CA LEU A 250 3.50 -24.30 15.68
C LEU A 250 2.84 -23.42 16.73
N ARG A 251 3.62 -23.05 17.76
CA ARG A 251 3.27 -21.96 18.67
C ARG A 251 3.99 -20.72 18.16
N PHE A 252 3.24 -19.64 17.95
CA PHE A 252 3.75 -18.28 17.83
C PHE A 252 4.31 -17.80 19.17
#